data_AF-A0A2A4MDN3-F1
#
_entry.id   AF-A0A2A4MDN3-F1
#
_cell.length_a   1.000
_cell.length_b   1.000
_cell.length_c   1.000
_cell.angle_alpha   90.00
_cell.angle_beta   90.00
_cell.angle_gamma   90.00
#
_symmetry.space_group_name_H-M   'P 1'
#
loop_
_entity.id
_entity.type
_entity.pdbx_description
1 polymer ?
#
loop_
_entity_poly.entity_id
_entity_poly.type
_entity_poly.pdbx_seq_one_letter_code
_entity_poly.pdbx_strand_id
1 'polypeptide(L)'
;MAKETKDQEGEEKAPEEDLLEVLEKKTKTTRTLLIVCAVSTLVLLNSLILGYFSVSYRVNTQSQATLNEMMQLSGRMSEEFTGLNLALEFNNHQIELSTARIDALDPKVDKQQFALIKSVMLGQERDFQYFFETVKVAVAGLSEMITGSREWRDDFNEKLDLAIAISAERELSLVDEIDAQQLELDQTPPLSVIDELGQGSELTESSGEP
;
A
#
# COMPACT_ATOMS: atom_id res chain seq x y z
N MET A 1 -57.85 -33.36 104.39
CA MET A 1 -57.75 -33.00 102.97
C MET A 1 -58.04 -31.52 102.84
N ALA A 2 -57.07 -30.71 102.41
CA ALA A 2 -57.28 -29.33 101.95
C ALA A 2 -55.94 -28.79 101.43
N LYS A 3 -55.89 -28.35 100.17
CA LYS A 3 -54.86 -27.42 99.67
C LYS A 3 -55.45 -26.68 98.47
N GLU A 4 -55.65 -25.37 98.65
CA GLU A 4 -55.86 -24.40 97.59
C GLU A 4 -54.94 -23.19 97.82
N THR A 5 -54.74 -22.46 96.71
CA THR A 5 -54.36 -21.04 96.54
C THR A 5 -52.90 -20.58 96.69
N LYS A 6 -52.26 -20.44 95.52
CA LYS A 6 -51.89 -19.20 94.77
C LYS A 6 -51.34 -17.96 95.51
N ASP A 7 -50.33 -17.34 94.85
CA ASP A 7 -49.97 -15.89 94.69
C ASP A 7 -48.42 -15.72 94.76
N GLN A 8 -47.66 -15.28 93.73
CA GLN A 8 -47.54 -13.93 93.08
C GLN A 8 -47.45 -12.80 94.12
N GLU A 9 -46.56 -11.81 94.11
CA GLU A 9 -45.67 -11.18 93.13
C GLU A 9 -44.68 -10.30 93.93
N GLY A 10 -43.46 -10.12 93.43
CA GLY A 10 -42.50 -9.13 93.93
C GLY A 10 -42.00 -8.30 92.76
N GLU A 11 -42.25 -6.99 92.84
CA GLU A 11 -41.86 -5.94 91.90
C GLU A 11 -40.36 -5.92 91.61
N GLU A 12 -39.97 -5.80 90.34
CA GLU A 12 -38.76 -5.07 89.97
C GLU A 12 -39.09 -4.18 88.76
N LYS A 13 -39.14 -2.87 89.04
CA LYS A 13 -39.40 -1.78 88.12
C LYS A 13 -38.22 -1.66 87.14
N ALA A 14 -38.40 -2.09 85.89
CA ALA A 14 -37.46 -1.82 84.80
C ALA A 14 -37.77 -0.43 84.18
N PRO A 15 -36.75 0.37 83.81
CA PRO A 15 -36.93 1.76 83.39
C PRO A 15 -37.44 1.82 81.94
N GLU A 16 -38.67 2.30 81.74
CA GLU A 16 -39.27 2.45 80.41
C GLU A 16 -38.59 3.55 79.55
N GLU A 17 -37.81 4.44 80.17
CA GLU A 17 -37.08 5.52 79.47
C GLU A 17 -35.91 5.01 78.62
N ASP A 18 -35.20 3.96 79.05
CA ASP A 18 -33.99 3.45 78.38
C ASP A 18 -34.33 2.69 77.07
N LEU A 19 -35.48 2.02 77.03
CA LEU A 19 -35.96 1.28 75.85
C LEU A 19 -36.36 2.22 74.70
N LEU A 20 -37.02 3.34 75.01
CA LEU A 20 -37.41 4.34 74.02
C LEU A 20 -36.18 5.02 73.40
N GLU A 21 -35.19 5.38 74.22
CA GLU A 21 -33.96 6.02 73.75
C GLU A 21 -33.10 5.05 72.91
N VAL A 22 -33.04 3.78 73.28
CA VAL A 22 -32.36 2.72 72.50
C VAL A 22 -33.06 2.47 71.16
N LEU A 23 -34.39 2.47 71.12
CA LEU A 23 -35.16 2.28 69.88
C LEU A 23 -35.06 3.50 68.95
N GLU A 24 -35.08 4.72 69.48
CA GLU A 24 -34.90 5.94 68.70
C GLU A 24 -33.47 6.01 68.10
N LYS A 25 -32.46 5.66 68.90
CA LYS A 25 -31.06 5.61 68.46
C LYS A 25 -30.86 4.57 67.36
N LYS A 26 -31.40 3.35 67.50
CA LYS A 26 -31.33 2.31 66.46
C LYS A 26 -32.04 2.74 65.17
N THR A 27 -33.18 3.40 65.26
CA THR A 27 -33.94 3.87 64.09
C THR A 27 -33.21 5.01 63.37
N LYS A 28 -32.61 5.97 64.10
CA LYS A 28 -31.77 7.03 63.54
C LYS A 28 -30.52 6.47 62.86
N THR A 29 -29.82 5.52 63.49
CA THR A 29 -28.63 4.89 62.88
C THR A 29 -28.98 4.15 61.60
N THR A 30 -30.09 3.39 61.59
CA THR A 30 -30.54 2.64 60.41
C THR A 30 -30.94 3.57 59.27
N ARG A 31 -31.66 4.65 59.59
CA ARG A 31 -32.04 5.69 58.62
C ARG A 31 -30.82 6.38 58.01
N THR A 32 -29.82 6.74 58.82
CA THR A 32 -28.59 7.37 58.32
C THR A 32 -27.79 6.41 57.45
N LEU A 33 -27.70 5.13 57.83
CA LEU A 33 -26.99 4.11 57.05
C LEU A 33 -27.65 3.88 55.68
N LEU A 34 -28.99 3.87 55.64
CA LEU A 34 -29.74 3.80 54.37
C LEU A 34 -29.49 5.01 53.46
N ILE A 35 -29.43 6.23 54.01
CA ILE A 35 -29.13 7.44 53.23
C ILE A 35 -27.71 7.39 52.67
N VAL A 36 -26.73 7.01 53.48
CA VAL A 36 -25.33 6.87 53.03
C VAL A 36 -25.21 5.80 51.94
N CYS A 37 -25.88 4.66 52.11
CA CYS A 37 -25.90 3.60 51.11
C CYS A 37 -26.49 4.08 49.79
N ALA A 38 -27.64 4.76 49.83
CA ALA A 38 -28.33 5.32 48.66
C ALA A 38 -27.51 6.39 47.93
N VAL A 39 -26.80 7.25 48.67
CA VAL A 39 -25.91 8.25 48.06
C VAL A 39 -24.70 7.57 47.42
N SER A 40 -24.12 6.54 48.06
CA SER A 40 -22.97 5.83 47.50
C SER A 40 -23.30 5.12 46.19
N THR A 41 -24.48 4.48 46.09
CA THR A 41 -24.91 3.81 44.86
C THR A 41 -25.15 4.81 43.74
N LEU A 42 -25.72 5.98 44.04
CA LEU A 42 -25.87 7.04 43.05
C LEU A 42 -24.52 7.54 42.53
N VAL A 43 -23.53 7.75 43.41
CA VAL A 43 -22.19 8.20 43.01
C VAL A 43 -21.50 7.15 42.12
N LEU A 44 -21.57 5.87 42.50
CA LEU A 44 -20.99 4.78 41.73
C LEU A 44 -21.64 4.65 40.34
N LEU A 45 -22.96 4.74 40.26
CA LEU A 45 -23.68 4.66 38.99
C LEU A 45 -23.29 5.81 38.05
N ASN A 46 -23.22 7.05 38.59
CA ASN A 46 -22.80 8.21 37.81
C ASN A 46 -21.34 8.08 37.32
N SER A 47 -20.44 7.57 38.17
CA SER A 47 -19.04 7.35 37.79
C SER A 47 -18.91 6.33 36.65
N LEU A 48 -19.68 5.24 36.69
CA LEU A 48 -19.70 4.23 35.63
C LEU A 48 -20.24 4.78 34.31
N ILE A 49 -21.34 5.55 34.35
CA ILE A 49 -21.94 6.15 33.16
C ILE A 49 -20.98 7.16 32.52
N LEU A 50 -20.36 8.03 33.31
CA LEU A 50 -19.40 9.02 32.80
C LEU A 50 -18.13 8.36 32.26
N GLY A 51 -17.63 7.31 32.94
CA GLY A 51 -16.49 6.54 32.48
C GLY A 51 -16.77 5.85 31.14
N TYR A 52 -17.91 5.17 31.03
CA TYR A 52 -18.35 4.52 29.79
C TYR A 52 -18.55 5.53 28.67
N PHE A 53 -19.19 6.67 28.94
CA PHE A 53 -19.40 7.73 27.96
C PHE A 53 -18.08 8.34 27.50
N SER A 54 -17.12 8.60 28.40
CA SER A 54 -15.81 9.16 28.07
C SER A 54 -15.00 8.22 27.17
N VAL A 55 -14.94 6.94 27.51
CA VAL A 55 -14.24 5.93 26.71
C VAL A 55 -14.92 5.74 25.37
N SER A 56 -16.25 5.58 25.36
CA SER A 56 -17.01 5.41 24.11
C SER A 56 -16.89 6.62 23.20
N TYR A 57 -16.93 7.83 23.76
CA TYR A 57 -16.75 9.08 23.00
C TYR A 57 -15.35 9.19 22.41
N ARG A 58 -14.30 8.91 23.19
CA ARG A 58 -12.91 8.90 22.70
C ARG A 58 -12.67 7.86 21.62
N VAL A 59 -13.15 6.64 21.81
CA VAL A 59 -13.01 5.55 20.83
C VAL A 59 -13.75 5.91 19.54
N ASN A 60 -14.98 6.43 19.64
CA ASN A 60 -15.77 6.75 18.44
C ASN A 60 -15.19 7.96 17.69
N THR A 61 -14.75 9.01 18.38
CA THR A 61 -14.18 10.21 17.74
C THR A 61 -12.79 9.97 17.16
N GLN A 62 -11.91 9.24 17.86
CA GLN A 62 -10.57 8.94 17.39
C GLN A 62 -10.59 7.91 16.25
N SER A 63 -11.43 6.88 16.35
CA SER A 63 -11.62 5.88 15.30
C SER A 63 -12.18 6.50 14.02
N GLN A 64 -13.21 7.33 14.12
CA GLN A 64 -13.83 7.99 12.96
C GLN A 64 -12.88 8.95 12.24
N ALA A 65 -12.07 9.72 12.99
CA ALA A 65 -11.09 10.64 12.41
C ALA A 65 -10.02 9.87 11.61
N THR A 66 -9.46 8.81 12.20
CA THR A 66 -8.45 7.97 11.54
C THR A 66 -9.02 7.18 10.36
N LEU A 67 -10.26 6.69 10.44
CA LEU A 67 -10.94 6.01 9.34
C LEU A 67 -11.20 6.96 8.17
N ASN A 68 -11.62 8.20 8.43
CA ASN A 68 -11.93 9.17 7.40
C ASN A 68 -10.65 9.67 6.70
N GLU A 69 -9.55 9.83 7.44
CA GLU A 69 -8.23 10.13 6.87
C GLU A 69 -7.68 8.96 6.03
N MET A 70 -7.80 7.72 6.52
CA MET A 70 -7.42 6.53 5.73
C MET A 70 -8.27 6.36 4.47
N MET A 71 -9.57 6.64 4.54
CA MET A 71 -10.47 6.55 3.39
C MET A 71 -10.17 7.62 2.34
N GLN A 72 -9.86 8.85 2.76
CA GLN A 72 -9.39 9.89 1.82
C GLN A 72 -8.05 9.55 1.20
N LEU A 73 -7.10 9.03 1.98
CA LEU A 73 -5.78 8.64 1.46
C LEU A 73 -5.88 7.47 0.49
N SER A 74 -6.70 6.46 0.82
CA SER A 74 -6.99 5.33 -0.06
C SER A 74 -7.69 5.76 -1.34
N GLY A 75 -8.61 6.73 -1.27
CA GLY A 75 -9.27 7.30 -2.45
C GLY A 75 -8.29 8.00 -3.38
N ARG A 76 -7.38 8.83 -2.83
CA ARG A 76 -6.33 9.49 -3.61
C ARG A 76 -5.33 8.51 -4.21
N MET A 77 -4.91 7.50 -3.45
CA MET A 77 -4.04 6.43 -3.98
C MET A 77 -4.73 5.67 -5.10
N SER A 78 -6.02 5.33 -4.98
CA SER A 78 -6.77 4.66 -6.04
C SER A 78 -6.88 5.51 -7.30
N GLU A 79 -7.05 6.83 -7.16
CA GLU A 79 -7.09 7.77 -8.27
C GLU A 79 -5.72 7.88 -8.96
N GLU A 80 -4.64 7.98 -8.18
CA GLU A 80 -3.27 7.96 -8.69
C GLU A 80 -2.93 6.62 -9.37
N PHE A 81 -3.34 5.48 -8.80
CA PHE A 81 -3.14 4.15 -9.41
C PHE A 81 -3.91 4.01 -10.72
N THR A 82 -5.13 4.56 -10.79
CA THR A 82 -5.93 4.56 -12.02
C THR A 82 -5.29 5.46 -13.08
N GLY A 83 -4.82 6.64 -12.69
CA GLY A 83 -4.09 7.56 -13.57
C GLY A 83 -2.78 6.95 -14.08
N LEU A 84 -2.07 6.21 -13.23
CA LEU A 84 -0.84 5.52 -13.58
C LEU A 84 -1.10 4.34 -14.51
N ASN A 85 -2.16 3.56 -14.27
CA ASN A 85 -2.54 2.46 -15.14
C ASN A 85 -2.98 2.97 -16.52
N LEU A 86 -3.69 4.10 -16.57
CA LEU A 86 -4.04 4.78 -17.82
C LEU A 86 -2.80 5.31 -18.55
N ALA A 87 -1.82 5.86 -17.82
CA ALA A 87 -0.55 6.29 -18.38
C ALA A 87 0.26 5.12 -18.93
N LEU A 88 0.21 3.96 -18.26
CA LEU A 88 0.87 2.72 -18.68
C LEU A 88 0.20 2.12 -19.92
N GLU A 89 -1.13 2.09 -19.99
CA GLU A 89 -1.87 1.70 -21.19
C GLU A 89 -1.56 2.64 -22.37
N PHE A 90 -1.53 3.96 -22.12
CA PHE A 90 -1.13 4.93 -23.13
C PHE A 90 0.32 4.70 -23.59
N ASN A 91 1.24 4.41 -22.67
CA ASN A 91 2.63 4.15 -23.01
C ASN A 91 2.78 2.86 -23.81
N ASN A 92 2.11 1.77 -23.40
CA ASN A 92 2.05 0.51 -24.14
C ASN A 92 1.49 0.71 -25.55
N HIS A 93 0.42 1.49 -25.70
CA HIS A 93 -0.13 1.80 -27.01
C HIS A 93 0.85 2.61 -27.88
N GLN A 94 1.58 3.55 -27.28
CA GLN A 94 2.62 4.32 -27.98
C GLN A 94 3.81 3.45 -28.39
N ILE A 95 4.18 2.47 -27.56
CA ILE A 95 5.19 1.46 -27.89
C ILE A 95 4.69 0.62 -29.07
N GLU A 96 3.47 0.12 -29.04
CA GLU A 96 2.89 -0.68 -30.12
C GLU A 96 2.83 0.09 -31.45
N LEU A 97 2.43 1.36 -31.41
CA LEU A 97 2.47 2.26 -32.57
C LEU A 97 3.90 2.53 -33.06
N SER A 98 4.86 2.63 -32.14
CA SER A 98 6.28 2.79 -32.49
C SER A 98 6.81 1.53 -33.15
N THR A 99 6.54 0.35 -32.59
CA THR A 99 6.89 -0.97 -33.15
C THR A 99 6.29 -1.16 -34.54
N ALA A 100 5.00 -0.85 -34.73
CA ALA A 100 4.36 -0.92 -36.04
C ALA A 100 4.98 0.05 -37.07
N ARG A 101 5.44 1.22 -36.64
CA ARG A 101 6.17 2.17 -37.50
C ARG A 101 7.58 1.67 -37.84
N ILE A 102 8.25 1.04 -36.89
CA ILE A 102 9.57 0.41 -37.07
C ILE A 102 9.47 -0.76 -38.06
N ASP A 103 8.44 -1.59 -37.96
CA ASP A 103 8.20 -2.70 -38.90
C ASP A 103 7.81 -2.21 -40.30
N ALA A 104 7.20 -1.02 -40.41
CA ALA A 104 6.84 -0.37 -41.66
C ALA A 104 7.99 0.45 -42.28
N LEU A 105 9.10 0.65 -41.56
CA LEU A 105 10.31 1.26 -42.12
C LEU A 105 10.97 0.25 -43.07
N ASP A 106 11.01 0.59 -44.36
CA ASP A 106 11.74 -0.12 -45.43
C ASP A 106 13.16 -0.50 -44.90
N PRO A 107 13.67 -1.74 -45.08
CA PRO A 107 15.01 -2.16 -44.63
C PRO A 107 16.19 -1.36 -45.21
N LYS A 108 15.91 -0.35 -46.06
CA LYS A 108 16.86 0.69 -46.49
C LYS A 108 16.91 1.91 -45.57
N VAL A 109 16.04 2.01 -44.57
CA VAL A 109 16.08 3.09 -43.59
C VAL A 109 17.32 2.92 -42.73
N ASP A 110 18.11 3.98 -42.74
CA ASP A 110 19.43 4.15 -42.15
C ASP A 110 19.58 3.36 -40.84
N LYS A 111 20.46 2.35 -40.84
CA LYS A 111 20.80 1.52 -39.66
C LYS A 111 21.09 2.36 -38.42
N GLN A 112 21.53 3.61 -38.61
CA GLN A 112 21.74 4.59 -37.54
C GLN A 112 20.44 5.01 -36.82
N GLN A 113 19.31 5.16 -37.52
CA GLN A 113 18.02 5.49 -36.91
C GLN A 113 17.47 4.31 -36.11
N PHE A 114 17.65 3.09 -36.60
CA PHE A 114 17.32 1.87 -35.85
C PHE A 114 18.16 1.72 -34.58
N ALA A 115 19.47 1.99 -34.66
CA ALA A 115 20.35 1.98 -33.49
C ALA A 115 19.94 3.02 -32.44
N LEU A 116 19.54 4.22 -32.88
CA LEU A 116 19.03 5.26 -31.98
C LEU A 116 17.75 4.82 -31.26
N ILE A 117 16.78 4.28 -32.01
CA ILE A 117 15.51 3.80 -31.42
C ILE A 117 15.75 2.69 -30.41
N LYS A 118 16.62 1.71 -30.74
CA LYS A 118 17.00 0.64 -29.82
C LYS A 118 17.69 1.16 -28.55
N SER A 119 18.56 2.18 -28.66
CA SER A 119 19.20 2.81 -27.50
C SER A 119 18.19 3.50 -26.57
N VAL A 120 17.15 4.12 -27.14
CA VAL A 120 16.06 4.74 -26.37
C VAL A 120 15.23 3.67 -25.66
N MET A 121 14.90 2.57 -26.34
CA MET A 121 14.17 1.45 -25.72
C MET A 121 14.94 0.81 -24.56
N LEU A 122 16.25 0.65 -24.71
CA LEU A 122 17.12 0.13 -23.65
C LEU A 122 17.18 1.10 -22.45
N GLY A 123 17.27 2.41 -22.71
CA GLY A 123 17.15 3.43 -21.67
C GLY A 123 15.81 3.39 -20.94
N GLN A 124 14.70 3.23 -21.67
CA GLN A 124 13.37 3.13 -21.09
C GLN A 124 13.22 1.90 -20.19
N GLU A 125 13.76 0.75 -20.59
CA GLU A 125 13.69 -0.46 -19.77
C GLU A 125 14.44 -0.28 -18.44
N ARG A 126 15.62 0.36 -18.48
CA ARG A 126 16.39 0.69 -17.26
C ARG A 126 15.66 1.71 -16.38
N ASP A 127 15.01 2.70 -16.98
CA ASP A 127 14.18 3.66 -16.25
C ASP A 127 12.98 2.97 -15.56
N PHE A 128 12.37 1.96 -16.20
CA PHE A 128 11.30 1.16 -15.57
C PHE A 128 11.82 0.36 -14.37
N GLN A 129 12.98 -0.30 -14.49
CA GLN A 129 13.59 -1.01 -13.36
C GLN A 129 13.85 -0.05 -12.18
N TYR A 130 14.44 1.11 -12.46
CA TYR A 130 14.71 2.12 -11.43
C TYR A 130 13.44 2.66 -10.79
N PHE A 131 12.39 2.87 -11.59
CA PHE A 131 11.08 3.29 -11.10
C PHE A 131 10.49 2.25 -10.14
N PHE A 132 10.44 0.97 -10.53
CA PHE A 132 9.88 -0.08 -9.69
C PHE A 132 10.67 -0.28 -8.39
N GLU A 133 12.00 -0.19 -8.42
CA GLU A 133 12.83 -0.21 -7.21
C GLU A 133 12.52 0.97 -6.28
N THR A 134 12.34 2.17 -6.84
CA THR A 134 11.94 3.35 -6.06
C THR A 134 10.57 3.17 -5.41
N VAL A 135 9.63 2.56 -6.13
CA VAL A 135 8.30 2.22 -5.60
C VAL A 135 8.39 1.18 -4.47
N LYS A 136 9.25 0.15 -4.57
CA LYS A 136 9.48 -0.82 -3.48
C LYS A 136 9.92 -0.12 -2.20
N VAL A 137 10.85 0.82 -2.31
CA VAL A 137 11.33 1.61 -1.16
C VAL A 137 10.20 2.47 -0.56
N ALA A 138 9.41 3.13 -1.41
CA ALA A 138 8.28 3.94 -0.96
C ALA A 138 7.20 3.11 -0.25
N VAL A 139 6.87 1.94 -0.79
CA VAL A 139 5.88 1.01 -0.20
C VAL A 139 6.40 0.39 1.09
N ALA A 140 7.70 0.05 1.17
CA ALA A 140 8.33 -0.38 2.41
C ALA A 140 8.22 0.71 3.50
N GLY A 141 8.51 1.97 3.16
CA GLY A 141 8.35 3.10 4.08
C GLY A 141 6.89 3.30 4.53
N LEU A 142 5.94 3.28 3.60
CA LEU A 142 4.51 3.46 3.91
C LEU A 142 3.96 2.36 4.81
N SER A 143 4.33 1.13 4.53
CA SER A 143 3.87 -0.02 5.30
C SER A 143 4.46 -0.04 6.71
N GLU A 144 5.68 0.47 6.95
CA GLU A 144 6.17 0.66 8.32
C GLU A 144 5.34 1.65 9.14
N MET A 145 4.64 2.58 8.48
CA MET A 145 3.75 3.56 9.13
C MET A 145 2.34 3.01 9.41
N ILE A 146 1.97 1.84 8.86
CA ILE A 146 0.62 1.26 8.96
C ILE A 146 0.69 -0.11 9.65
N THR A 147 0.01 -0.28 10.78
CA THR A 147 -0.01 -1.55 11.53
C THR A 147 -0.75 -2.65 10.77
N GLY A 148 -0.17 -3.85 10.66
CA GLY A 148 -0.77 -4.98 9.93
C GLY A 148 -0.50 -4.98 8.42
N SER A 149 0.37 -4.11 7.94
CA SER A 149 0.66 -3.88 6.52
C SER A 149 1.67 -4.85 5.87
N ARG A 150 2.21 -5.79 6.64
CA ARG A 150 3.30 -6.66 6.17
C ARG A 150 2.87 -7.59 5.04
N GLU A 151 1.69 -8.21 5.16
CA GLU A 151 1.25 -9.19 4.16
C GLU A 151 0.98 -8.54 2.79
N TRP A 152 0.32 -7.38 2.74
CA TRP A 152 0.09 -6.71 1.45
C TRP A 152 1.37 -6.10 0.85
N ARG A 153 2.35 -5.72 1.69
CA ARG A 153 3.68 -5.29 1.24
C ARG A 153 4.40 -6.45 0.54
N ASP A 154 4.34 -7.64 1.12
CA ASP A 154 5.00 -8.83 0.57
C ASP A 154 4.37 -9.22 -0.78
N ASP A 155 3.03 -9.27 -0.87
CA ASP A 155 2.29 -9.49 -2.12
C ASP A 155 2.62 -8.43 -3.20
N PHE A 156 2.77 -7.16 -2.79
CA PHE A 156 3.09 -6.07 -3.71
C PHE A 156 4.54 -6.14 -4.21
N ASN A 157 5.47 -6.44 -3.31
CA ASN A 157 6.88 -6.62 -3.66
C ASN A 157 7.08 -7.80 -4.62
N GLU A 158 6.38 -8.91 -4.44
CA GLU A 158 6.43 -10.05 -5.36
C GLU A 158 6.00 -9.63 -6.79
N LYS A 159 4.95 -8.83 -6.92
CA LYS A 159 4.48 -8.31 -8.21
C LYS A 159 5.49 -7.35 -8.85
N LEU A 160 6.13 -6.50 -8.04
CA LEU A 160 7.17 -5.59 -8.52
C LEU A 160 8.43 -6.35 -8.94
N ASP A 161 8.83 -7.37 -8.19
CA ASP A 161 9.97 -8.23 -8.53
C ASP A 161 9.73 -8.96 -9.85
N LEU A 162 8.52 -9.47 -10.07
CA LEU A 162 8.14 -10.04 -11.36
C LEU A 162 8.24 -9.01 -12.49
N ALA A 163 7.74 -7.78 -12.28
CA ALA A 163 7.79 -6.72 -13.27
C ALA A 163 9.23 -6.31 -13.62
N ILE A 164 10.11 -6.22 -12.62
CA ILE A 164 11.54 -5.96 -12.80
C ILE A 164 12.23 -7.12 -13.55
N ALA A 165 11.88 -8.38 -13.23
CA ALA A 165 12.45 -9.54 -13.91
C ALA A 165 12.07 -9.57 -15.40
N ILE A 166 10.79 -9.34 -15.72
CA ILE A 166 10.30 -9.24 -17.11
C ILE A 166 10.99 -8.08 -17.83
N SER A 167 11.17 -6.96 -17.14
CA SER A 167 11.88 -5.80 -17.65
C SER A 167 13.33 -6.11 -18.00
N ALA A 168 14.06 -6.76 -17.10
CA ALA A 168 15.44 -7.19 -17.33
C ALA A 168 15.56 -8.21 -18.47
N GLU A 169 14.59 -9.11 -18.64
CA GLU A 169 14.54 -10.05 -19.76
C GLU A 169 14.39 -9.33 -21.11
N ARG A 170 13.54 -8.29 -21.18
CA ARG A 170 13.41 -7.46 -22.38
C ARG A 170 14.68 -6.66 -22.67
N GLU A 171 15.35 -6.13 -21.65
CA GLU A 171 16.65 -5.46 -21.82
C GLU A 171 17.68 -6.43 -22.42
N LEU A 172 17.76 -7.65 -21.91
CA LEU A 172 18.71 -8.67 -22.38
C LEU A 172 18.41 -9.07 -23.83
N SER A 173 17.15 -9.27 -24.19
CA SER A 173 16.73 -9.53 -25.58
C SER A 173 17.13 -8.40 -26.53
N LEU A 174 17.03 -7.14 -26.10
CA LEU A 174 17.42 -5.98 -26.91
C LEU A 174 18.95 -5.90 -27.08
N VAL A 175 19.72 -6.27 -26.06
CA VAL A 175 21.19 -6.32 -26.09
C VAL A 175 21.70 -7.44 -27.01
N ASP A 176 21.14 -8.64 -26.89
CA ASP A 176 21.54 -9.79 -27.72
C ASP A 176 21.34 -9.51 -29.22
N GLU A 177 20.27 -8.79 -29.57
CA GLU A 177 20.04 -8.34 -30.95
C GLU A 177 21.05 -7.27 -31.43
N ILE A 178 21.58 -6.43 -30.53
CA ILE A 178 22.62 -5.43 -30.87
C ILE A 178 23.93 -6.14 -31.19
N ASP A 179 24.34 -7.09 -30.36
CA ASP A 179 25.57 -7.85 -30.53
C ASP A 179 25.54 -8.67 -31.82
N ALA A 180 24.40 -9.30 -32.13
CA ALA A 180 24.19 -10.03 -33.37
C ALA A 180 24.28 -9.13 -34.63
N GLN A 181 23.71 -7.91 -34.59
CA GLN A 181 23.77 -6.96 -35.70
C GLN A 181 25.15 -6.32 -35.88
N GLN A 182 25.92 -6.12 -34.81
CA GLN A 182 27.30 -5.63 -34.88
C GLN A 182 28.25 -6.69 -35.48
N LEU A 183 28.03 -7.98 -35.18
CA LEU A 183 28.78 -9.10 -35.77
C LEU A 183 28.57 -9.24 -37.28
N GLU A 184 27.39 -8.91 -37.81
CA GLU A 184 27.17 -8.86 -39.26
C GLU A 184 27.88 -7.67 -39.95
N LEU A 185 28.13 -6.57 -39.22
CA LEU A 185 28.79 -5.38 -39.75
C LEU A 185 30.32 -5.54 -39.88
N ASP A 186 30.93 -6.33 -39.00
CA ASP A 186 32.39 -6.59 -38.99
C ASP A 186 32.82 -7.62 -40.05
N GLN A 187 31.86 -8.33 -40.66
CA GLN A 187 32.11 -9.32 -41.72
C GLN A 187 31.96 -8.79 -43.15
N THR A 188 31.53 -7.53 -43.34
CA THR A 188 31.59 -6.90 -44.68
C THR A 188 33.02 -6.48 -45.00
N PRO A 189 33.67 -7.05 -46.03
CA PRO A 189 35.04 -6.69 -46.38
C PRO A 189 35.12 -5.20 -46.76
N PRO A 190 36.22 -4.51 -46.45
CA PRO A 190 36.38 -3.12 -46.84
C PRO A 190 36.28 -3.01 -48.36
N LEU A 191 35.49 -2.03 -48.82
CA LEU A 191 35.45 -1.59 -50.22
C LEU A 191 36.80 -0.97 -50.61
N SER A 192 37.80 -1.82 -50.78
CA SER A 192 39.05 -1.53 -51.45
C SER A 192 39.37 -2.73 -52.33
N VAL A 193 39.03 -2.58 -53.61
CA VAL A 193 39.62 -3.14 -54.85
C VAL A 193 38.48 -3.32 -55.86
N ILE A 194 38.06 -2.21 -56.45
CA ILE A 194 37.61 -2.18 -57.84
C ILE A 194 38.49 -1.14 -58.51
N ASP A 195 39.78 -1.43 -58.58
CA ASP A 195 40.68 -0.82 -59.54
C ASP A 195 41.47 -1.96 -60.17
N GLU A 196 41.66 -1.86 -61.49
CA GLU A 196 42.18 -2.90 -62.40
C GLU A 196 41.25 -4.09 -62.72
N LEU A 197 40.52 -3.98 -63.82
CA LEU A 197 40.64 -4.88 -64.98
C LEU A 197 39.71 -4.37 -66.10
N GLY A 198 40.29 -3.60 -67.04
CA GLY A 198 39.53 -3.11 -68.20
C GLY A 198 40.21 -2.06 -69.07
N GLN A 199 41.54 -1.93 -69.04
CA GLN A 199 42.28 -1.26 -70.11
C GLN A 199 43.14 -2.29 -70.82
N GLY A 200 42.87 -2.53 -72.10
CA GLY A 200 43.68 -3.41 -72.94
C GLY A 200 42.94 -3.98 -74.14
N SER A 201 42.57 -3.16 -75.11
CA SER A 201 42.62 -3.58 -76.53
C SER A 201 42.66 -2.35 -77.43
N GLU A 202 43.88 -2.00 -77.84
CA GLU A 202 44.17 -1.08 -78.93
C GLU A 202 43.65 -1.61 -80.29
N LEU A 203 43.09 -0.68 -81.06
CA LEU A 203 43.32 -0.40 -82.49
C LEU A 203 43.16 -1.52 -83.53
N THR A 204 42.23 -1.30 -84.48
CA THR A 204 42.60 -1.08 -85.90
C THR A 204 41.53 -0.22 -86.60
N GLU A 205 41.95 0.98 -87.01
CA GLU A 205 41.42 1.73 -88.16
C GLU A 205 41.56 0.91 -89.45
N SER A 206 40.58 0.96 -90.35
CA SER A 206 40.81 0.95 -91.81
C SER A 206 39.53 1.28 -92.59
N SER A 207 39.43 2.56 -92.98
CA SER A 207 39.09 3.10 -94.32
C SER A 207 38.16 2.34 -95.29
N GLY A 208 37.18 3.05 -95.87
CA GLY A 208 36.60 2.71 -97.17
C GLY A 208 35.22 3.31 -97.49
N GLU A 209 35.16 4.61 -97.77
CA GLU A 209 34.13 5.27 -98.62
C GLU A 209 34.21 4.74 -100.09
N PRO A 210 33.31 5.09 -101.03
CA PRO A 210 32.31 6.18 -101.05
C PRO A 210 30.83 5.78 -101.25
#